data_AF-A0A0S7WRD7-F1
#
_entry.id   AF-A0A0S7WRD7-F1
#
_cell.length_a   1.000
_cell.length_b   1.000
_cell.length_c   1.000
_cell.angle_alpha   90.00
_cell.angle_beta   90.00
_cell.angle_gamma   90.00
#
_symmetry.space_group_name_H-M   'P 1'
#
loop_
_entity.id
_entity.type
_entity.pdbx_description
1 polymer ?
#
loop_
_entity_poly.entity_id
_entity_poly.type
_entity_poly.pdbx_seq_one_letter_code
_entity_poly.pdbx_strand_id
1 'polypeptide(L)'
;MNPMRDRFKKGVDKSVQDYTASISFDKRLYKQDIAGSIAHARMLAKQGIISEKDAELITMALTSIREEIESGSLALRDDLEDIHMNIEARLIEKIGDVGRKLHTARSRNDQVALDMRLFTKE
;
A
#
# COMPACT_ATOMS: atom_id res chain seq x y z
N MET A 1 5.05 7.36 1.13
CA MET A 1 5.57 8.32 2.13
C MET A 1 5.95 7.51 3.37
N ASN A 2 7.21 7.47 3.79
CA ASN A 2 7.61 6.70 4.98
C ASN A 2 7.55 7.65 6.20
N PRO A 3 6.59 7.48 7.13
CA PRO A 3 6.37 8.41 8.23
C PRO A 3 7.53 8.48 9.24
N MET A 4 8.36 7.43 9.31
CA MET A 4 9.60 7.41 10.09
C MET A 4 10.79 8.05 9.35
N ARG A 5 10.81 8.04 8.02
CA ARG A 5 11.90 8.67 7.24
C ARG A 5 11.72 10.17 7.07
N ASP A 6 10.50 10.67 6.86
CA ASP A 6 10.31 12.08 6.47
C ASP A 6 10.31 13.06 7.66
N ARG A 7 10.19 12.57 8.89
CA ARG A 7 10.17 13.43 10.11
C ARG A 7 11.52 13.59 10.79
N PHE A 8 12.54 12.79 10.42
CA PHE A 8 13.83 12.74 11.09
C PHE A 8 14.96 13.16 10.14
N LYS A 9 15.93 13.91 10.68
CA LYS A 9 17.09 14.40 9.90
C LYS A 9 18.14 13.32 9.62
N LYS A 10 18.13 12.23 10.40
CA LYS A 10 19.04 11.09 10.27
C LYS A 10 18.23 9.89 9.80
N GLY A 11 18.87 9.02 9.01
CA GLY A 11 18.26 7.74 8.65
C GLY A 11 17.98 6.88 9.89
N VAL A 12 16.96 6.04 9.80
CA VAL A 12 16.65 5.04 10.83
C VAL A 12 17.80 4.04 10.90
N ASP A 13 18.24 3.71 12.13
CA ASP A 13 19.26 2.70 12.35
C ASP A 13 18.78 1.33 11.85
N LYS A 14 19.70 0.52 11.30
CA LYS A 14 19.36 -0.80 10.77
C LYS A 14 18.72 -1.70 11.82
N SER A 15 19.21 -1.66 13.06
CA SER A 15 18.64 -2.46 14.16
C SER A 15 17.18 -2.10 14.46
N VAL A 16 16.82 -0.83 14.30
CA VAL A 16 15.45 -0.36 14.47
C VAL A 16 14.59 -0.80 13.29
N GLN A 17 15.09 -0.66 12.05
CA GLN A 17 14.38 -1.13 10.85
C GLN A 17 14.04 -2.62 10.95
N ASP A 18 15.05 -3.44 11.26
CA ASP A 18 14.90 -4.89 11.38
C ASP A 18 13.90 -5.27 12.48
N TYR A 19 13.85 -4.51 13.59
CA TYR A 19 12.89 -4.73 14.68
C TYR A 19 11.46 -4.31 14.32
N THR A 20 11.30 -3.23 13.54
CA THR A 20 9.98 -2.68 13.22
C THR A 20 9.34 -3.28 11.96
N ALA A 21 10.13 -3.92 11.10
CA ALA A 21 9.64 -4.47 9.84
C ALA A 21 8.67 -5.64 10.09
N SER A 22 7.49 -5.56 9.47
CA SER A 22 6.43 -6.57 9.55
C SER A 22 6.25 -7.38 8.27
N ILE A 23 6.93 -6.99 7.17
CA ILE A 23 6.84 -7.62 5.84
C ILE A 23 7.04 -9.15 5.84
N SER A 24 7.87 -9.66 6.75
CA SER A 24 8.13 -11.10 6.89
C SER A 24 6.86 -11.92 7.16
N PHE A 25 5.86 -11.33 7.84
CA PHE A 25 4.60 -11.99 8.19
C PHE A 25 3.35 -11.30 7.65
N ASP A 26 3.34 -9.97 7.48
CA ASP A 26 2.16 -9.23 7.02
C ASP A 26 1.94 -9.32 5.50
N LYS A 27 2.94 -9.79 4.72
CA LYS A 27 2.81 -10.05 3.28
C LYS A 27 1.60 -10.90 2.91
N ARG A 28 1.09 -11.72 3.85
CA ARG A 28 -0.14 -12.52 3.68
C ARG A 28 -1.40 -11.67 3.49
N LEU A 29 -1.37 -10.40 3.91
CA LEU A 29 -2.50 -9.46 3.83
C LEU A 29 -2.60 -8.74 2.48
N TYR A 30 -1.74 -9.05 1.50
CA TYR A 30 -1.69 -8.33 0.22
C TYR A 30 -3.04 -8.30 -0.51
N LYS A 31 -3.82 -9.39 -0.44
CA LYS A 31 -5.14 -9.46 -1.09
C LYS A 31 -6.12 -8.47 -0.47
N GLN A 32 -6.12 -8.39 0.85
CA GLN A 32 -7.00 -7.51 1.62
C GLN A 32 -6.60 -6.05 1.43
N ASP A 33 -5.30 -5.75 1.49
CA ASP A 33 -4.77 -4.40 1.25
C ASP A 33 -5.16 -3.88 -0.14
N ILE A 34 -4.99 -4.71 -1.17
CA ILE A 34 -5.36 -4.36 -2.55
C ILE A 34 -6.86 -4.16 -2.68
N ALA A 35 -7.68 -5.07 -2.13
CA ALA A 35 -9.13 -4.97 -2.19
C ALA A 35 -9.64 -3.69 -1.48
N GLY A 36 -9.13 -3.42 -0.28
CA GLY A 36 -9.44 -2.21 0.49
C GLY A 36 -8.98 -0.94 -0.25
N SER A 37 -7.81 -0.98 -0.87
CA SER A 37 -7.26 0.13 -1.65
C SER A 37 -8.07 0.43 -2.92
N ILE A 38 -8.57 -0.59 -3.62
CA ILE A 38 -9.49 -0.40 -4.76
C ILE A 38 -10.80 0.24 -4.30
N ALA A 39 -11.37 -0.23 -3.19
CA ALA A 39 -12.58 0.36 -2.62
C ALA A 39 -12.36 1.83 -2.22
N HIS A 40 -11.20 2.14 -1.63
CA HIS A 40 -10.83 3.50 -1.25
C HIS A 40 -10.65 4.41 -2.46
N ALA A 41 -9.95 3.96 -3.51
CA ALA A 41 -9.78 4.74 -4.75
C ALA A 41 -11.13 5.11 -5.39
N ARG A 42 -12.06 4.16 -5.46
CA ARG A 42 -13.43 4.40 -5.96
C ARG A 42 -14.20 5.38 -5.08
N MET A 43 -14.05 5.29 -3.76
CA MET A 43 -14.66 6.22 -2.82
C MET A 43 -14.11 7.64 -3.02
N LEU A 44 -12.79 7.80 -3.18
CA LEU A 44 -12.18 9.11 -3.44
C LEU A 44 -12.72 9.77 -4.72
N ALA A 45 -12.89 9.01 -5.80
CA ALA A 45 -13.50 9.53 -7.04
C ALA A 45 -14.96 9.92 -6.84
N LYS A 46 -15.75 9.09 -6.15
CA LYS A 46 -17.14 9.40 -5.81
C LYS A 46 -17.29 10.68 -4.99
N GLN A 47 -16.31 10.99 -4.14
CA GLN A 47 -16.26 12.24 -3.36
C GLN A 47 -15.66 13.44 -4.13
N GLY A 48 -15.21 13.24 -5.37
CA GLY A 48 -14.56 14.28 -6.18
C GLY A 48 -13.16 14.66 -5.72
N ILE A 49 -12.51 13.85 -4.87
CA ILE A 49 -11.16 14.09 -4.36
C ILE A 49 -10.10 13.75 -5.42
N ILE A 50 -10.38 12.72 -6.23
CA ILE A 50 -9.60 12.38 -7.42
C ILE A 50 -10.53 12.24 -8.62
N SER A 51 -9.99 12.28 -9.84
CA SER A 51 -10.81 12.06 -11.04
C SER A 51 -11.21 10.58 -11.19
N GLU A 52 -12.31 10.30 -11.87
CA GLU A 52 -12.71 8.93 -12.22
C GLU A 52 -11.60 8.20 -13.01
N LYS A 53 -10.94 8.94 -13.91
CA LYS A 53 -9.79 8.43 -14.68
C LYS A 53 -8.62 8.02 -13.78
N ASP A 54 -8.31 8.82 -12.76
CA ASP A 54 -7.25 8.49 -11.79
C ASP A 54 -7.65 7.25 -10.97
N ALA A 55 -8.90 7.14 -10.53
CA ALA A 55 -9.39 5.98 -9.77
C ALA A 55 -9.37 4.69 -10.60
N GLU A 56 -9.73 4.76 -11.88
CA GLU A 56 -9.66 3.64 -12.81
C GLU A 56 -8.21 3.20 -13.03
N LEU A 57 -7.30 4.16 -13.26
CA LEU A 57 -5.88 3.89 -13.41
C LEU A 57 -5.26 3.24 -12.15
N ILE A 58 -5.60 3.75 -10.96
CA ILE A 58 -5.19 3.15 -9.69
C ILE A 58 -5.73 1.73 -9.56
N THR A 59 -7.01 1.51 -9.88
CA THR A 59 -7.65 0.18 -9.77
C THR A 59 -6.98 -0.84 -10.70
N MET A 60 -6.72 -0.47 -11.95
CA MET A 60 -6.02 -1.31 -12.92
C MET A 60 -4.60 -1.63 -12.44
N ALA A 61 -3.85 -0.63 -11.97
CA ALA A 61 -2.49 -0.81 -11.49
C ALA A 61 -2.45 -1.73 -10.25
N LEU A 62 -3.36 -1.55 -9.29
CA LEU A 62 -3.49 -2.42 -8.11
C LEU A 62 -3.83 -3.87 -8.47
N THR A 63 -4.68 -4.07 -9.49
CA THR A 63 -4.99 -5.41 -10.01
C THR A 63 -3.75 -6.06 -10.62
N SER A 64 -2.99 -5.31 -11.43
CA SER A 64 -1.71 -5.78 -11.98
C SER A 64 -0.69 -6.10 -10.87
N ILE A 65 -0.62 -5.29 -9.81
CA ILE A 65 0.28 -5.57 -8.67
C ILE A 65 -0.10 -6.87 -7.96
N ARG A 66 -1.41 -7.15 -7.80
CA ARG A 66 -1.86 -8.43 -7.25
C ARG A 66 -1.33 -9.61 -8.06
N GLU A 67 -1.45 -9.54 -9.38
CA GLU A 67 -0.96 -10.58 -10.30
C GLU A 67 0.57 -10.71 -10.25
N GLU A 68 1.31 -9.60 -10.10
CA GLU A 68 2.75 -9.63 -9.92
C GLU A 68 3.16 -10.35 -8.61
N ILE A 69 2.43 -10.12 -7.52
CA ILE A 69 2.64 -10.81 -6.24
C ILE A 69 2.31 -12.30 -6.37
N GLU A 70 1.17 -12.64 -6.98
CA GLU A 70 0.70 -14.03 -7.14
C GLU A 70 1.59 -14.86 -8.06
N SER A 71 2.17 -14.25 -9.09
CA SER A 71 3.13 -14.89 -9.98
C SER A 71 4.56 -14.97 -9.40
N GLY A 72 4.82 -14.29 -8.28
CA GLY A 72 6.16 -14.14 -7.71
C GLY A 72 7.10 -13.24 -8.53
N SER A 73 6.57 -12.46 -9.47
CA SER A 73 7.37 -11.52 -10.27
C SER A 73 7.66 -10.21 -9.53
N LEU A 74 6.85 -9.84 -8.52
CA LEU A 74 7.18 -8.77 -7.59
C LEU A 74 8.01 -9.29 -6.41
N ALA A 75 9.28 -8.90 -6.37
CA ALA A 75 10.11 -9.06 -5.18
C ALA A 75 9.73 -8.02 -4.12
N LEU A 76 9.03 -8.44 -3.07
CA LEU A 76 8.78 -7.61 -1.89
C LEU A 76 10.11 -7.25 -1.23
N ARG A 77 10.25 -5.99 -0.85
CA ARG A 77 11.48 -5.46 -0.31
C ARG A 77 11.41 -5.33 1.20
N ASP A 78 12.43 -5.83 1.88
CA ASP A 78 12.54 -5.74 3.34
C ASP A 78 12.86 -4.32 3.83
N ASP A 79 13.40 -3.46 2.95
CA ASP A 79 13.64 -2.03 3.25
C ASP A 79 12.36 -1.19 3.20
N LEU A 80 11.24 -1.80 2.83
CA LEU A 80 9.89 -1.28 2.94
C LEU A 80 9.18 -2.03 4.07
N GLU A 81 9.02 -1.32 5.19
CA GLU A 81 8.66 -1.84 6.52
C GLU A 81 7.52 -2.86 6.52
N ASP A 82 6.45 -2.62 5.74
CA ASP A 82 5.22 -3.39 5.73
C ASP A 82 4.74 -3.70 4.28
N ILE A 83 3.74 -4.60 4.17
CA ILE A 83 3.11 -4.93 2.88
C ILE A 83 2.48 -3.71 2.20
N HIS A 84 1.92 -2.79 2.99
CA HIS A 84 1.24 -1.62 2.48
C HIS A 84 2.20 -0.65 1.78
N MET A 85 3.41 -0.48 2.32
CA MET A 85 4.49 0.30 1.75
C MET A 85 5.03 -0.34 0.48
N ASN A 86 5.12 -1.67 0.44
CA ASN A 86 5.49 -2.41 -0.77
C ASN A 86 4.50 -2.14 -1.92
N ILE A 87 3.21 -2.23 -1.63
CA ILE A 87 2.15 -1.97 -2.63
C ILE A 87 2.14 -0.49 -3.03
N GLU A 88 2.25 0.45 -2.08
CA GLU A 88 2.30 1.89 -2.36
C GLU A 88 3.51 2.25 -3.24
N ALA A 89 4.70 1.74 -2.90
CA ALA A 89 5.91 1.99 -3.68
C ALA A 89 5.76 1.46 -5.10
N ARG A 90 5.26 0.22 -5.25
CA ARG A 90 5.04 -0.38 -6.56
C ARG A 90 3.99 0.36 -7.38
N LEU A 91 2.95 0.87 -6.73
CA LEU A 91 1.92 1.68 -7.38
C LEU A 91 2.51 3.00 -7.91
N ILE A 92 3.32 3.69 -7.11
CA ILE A 92 4.01 4.92 -7.53
C ILE A 92 4.99 4.64 -8.67
N GLU A 93 5.72 3.53 -8.64
CA GLU A 93 6.60 3.12 -9.75
C GLU A 93 5.81 2.93 -11.07
N LYS A 94 4.59 2.38 -11.00
CA LYS A 94 3.77 2.12 -12.19
C LYS A 94 3.09 3.36 -12.76
N ILE A 95 2.54 4.23 -11.90
CA ILE A 95 1.64 5.31 -12.33
C ILE A 95 2.00 6.70 -11.78
N GLY A 96 3.20 6.84 -11.21
CA GLY A 96 3.76 8.10 -10.75
C GLY A 96 2.90 8.80 -9.70
N ASP A 97 2.72 10.11 -9.88
CA ASP A 97 2.00 10.96 -8.92
C ASP A 97 0.53 10.59 -8.75
N VAL A 98 -0.09 9.92 -9.72
CA VAL A 98 -1.45 9.40 -9.58
C VAL A 98 -1.51 8.37 -8.44
N GLY A 99 -0.50 7.51 -8.32
CA GLY A 99 -0.41 6.51 -7.25
C GLY A 99 -0.31 7.13 -5.86
N ARG A 100 0.34 8.29 -5.74
CA ARG A 100 0.46 9.03 -4.47
C ARG A 100 -0.89 9.49 -3.93
N LYS A 101 -1.88 9.72 -4.80
CA LYS A 101 -3.21 10.20 -4.40
C LYS A 101 -4.00 9.17 -3.59
N LEU A 102 -3.69 7.87 -3.72
CA LEU A 102 -4.41 6.79 -3.05
C LEU A 102 -4.41 6.94 -1.52
N HIS A 103 -3.37 7.51 -0.91
CA HIS A 103 -3.29 7.66 0.54
C HIS A 103 -4.01 8.91 1.08
N THR A 104 -4.68 9.68 0.22
CA THR A 104 -5.48 10.83 0.66
C THR A 104 -6.60 10.37 1.59
N ALA A 105 -6.74 11.05 2.73
CA ALA A 105 -7.77 10.77 3.74
C ALA A 105 -7.77 9.33 4.30
N ARG A 106 -6.62 8.65 4.32
CA ARG A 106 -6.45 7.31 4.87
C ARG A 106 -5.22 7.25 5.76
N SER A 107 -5.31 6.55 6.89
CA SER A 107 -4.18 6.25 7.77
C SER A 107 -3.79 4.78 7.64
N ARG A 108 -2.59 4.43 8.09
CA ARG A 108 -2.20 3.02 8.20
C ARG A 108 -3.05 2.29 9.26
N ASN A 109 -3.55 3.01 10.27
CA ASN A 109 -4.33 2.45 11.37
C ASN A 109 -5.68 1.88 10.90
N ASP A 110 -6.46 2.62 10.12
CA ASP A 110 -7.73 2.15 9.59
C ASP A 110 -7.54 1.11 8.47
N GLN A 111 -6.49 1.28 7.66
CA GLN A 111 -6.12 0.33 6.63
C GLN A 111 -5.80 -1.06 7.21
N VAL A 112 -4.86 -1.16 8.15
CA VAL A 112 -4.50 -2.46 8.75
C VAL A 112 -5.66 -3.08 9.54
N ALA A 113 -6.49 -2.25 10.19
CA ALA A 113 -7.67 -2.74 10.90
C ALA A 113 -8.71 -3.35 9.94
N LEU A 114 -8.90 -2.76 8.76
CA LEU A 114 -9.72 -3.33 7.69
C LEU A 114 -9.11 -4.63 7.17
N ASP A 115 -7.81 -4.62 6.86
CA ASP A 115 -7.13 -5.76 6.25
C ASP A 115 -7.20 -6.99 7.15
N MET A 116 -6.93 -6.83 8.44
CA MET A 116 -7.06 -7.91 9.42
C MET A 116 -8.49 -8.44 9.50
N ARG A 117 -9.51 -7.57 9.53
CA ARG A 117 -10.91 -8.00 9.59
C ARG A 117 -11.31 -8.82 8.36
N LEU A 118 -10.91 -8.37 7.17
CA LEU A 118 -11.14 -9.10 5.93
C LEU A 118 -10.42 -10.46 5.96
N PHE A 119 -9.14 -10.47 6.37
CA PHE A 119 -8.33 -11.69 6.43
C PHE A 119 -8.91 -12.72 7.41
N THR A 120 -9.44 -12.29 8.56
CA THR A 120 -10.06 -13.19 9.54
C THR A 120 -11.44 -13.71 9.14
N LYS A 121 -12.09 -13.08 8.16
CA LYS A 121 -13.41 -13.48 7.67
C LYS A 121 -13.30 -14.62 6.64
N GLU A 122 -12.16 -14.71 5.97
CA GLU A 122 -11.84 -15.74 4.97
C GLU A 122 -11.44 -17.07 5.64
#